data_AF-A0A0D9QDA0-F1
#
_entry.id   AF-A0A0D9QDA0-F1
#
_cell.length_a   1.000
_cell.length_b   1.000
_cell.length_c   1.000
_cell.angle_alpha   90.00
_cell.angle_beta   90.00
_cell.angle_gamma   90.00
#
_symmetry.space_group_name_H-M   'P 1'
#
loop_
_entity.id
_entity.type
_entity.pdbx_description
1 polymer ?
#
loop_
_entity_poly.entity_id
_entity_poly.type
_entity_poly.pdbx_seq_one_letter_code
_entity_poly.pdbx_strand_id
1 'polypeptide(L)'
;MKALLDEFVAHMKYTIDDELLDAFGTNCENAGWDYEDNSNILYKGFSTGDVMKCKLMSAALVFMNTVRIGKNAHSDRSPNDQDMREILGCVVVNMYMNILRNAKCGHKWKGIHYAWKVAKKMGNDEGGAAFRSAITHGTCSRDGWRYLNIGKKDIRSAVDAWLRNNEHIMAEIQKAEASAE
;
A
#
# COMPACT_ATOMS: atom_id res chain seq x y z
N MET A 1 -6.88 -10.33 -12.93
CA MET A 1 -5.55 -9.84 -12.48
C MET A 1 -5.12 -8.60 -13.24
N LYS A 2 -4.88 -8.66 -14.55
CA LYS A 2 -4.41 -7.48 -15.33
C LYS A 2 -5.23 -6.20 -15.07
N ALA A 3 -6.55 -6.28 -15.13
CA ALA A 3 -7.42 -5.13 -14.82
C ALA A 3 -7.17 -4.52 -13.43
N LEU A 4 -6.93 -5.33 -12.41
CA LEU A 4 -6.64 -4.84 -11.05
C LEU A 4 -5.25 -4.18 -10.95
N LEU A 5 -4.28 -4.68 -11.72
CA LEU A 5 -2.95 -4.06 -11.82
C LEU A 5 -3.02 -2.72 -12.55
N ASP A 6 -3.80 -2.66 -13.63
CA ASP A 6 -4.05 -1.42 -14.37
C ASP A 6 -4.78 -0.40 -13.47
N GLU A 7 -5.79 -0.83 -12.71
CA GLU A 7 -6.46 -0.01 -11.69
C GLU A 7 -5.49 0.49 -10.61
N PHE A 8 -4.57 -0.35 -10.14
CA PHE A 8 -3.56 0.04 -9.16
C PHE A 8 -2.61 1.10 -9.72
N VAL A 9 -2.13 0.94 -10.96
CA VAL A 9 -1.28 1.95 -11.60
C VAL A 9 -2.03 3.25 -11.83
N ALA A 10 -3.28 3.19 -12.28
CA ALA A 10 -4.12 4.37 -12.43
C ALA A 10 -4.34 5.08 -11.09
N HIS A 11 -4.57 4.34 -10.01
CA HIS A 11 -4.70 4.87 -8.65
C HIS A 11 -3.41 5.56 -8.19
N MET A 12 -2.26 4.90 -8.36
CA MET A 12 -0.97 5.47 -7.97
C MET A 12 -0.65 6.72 -8.80
N LYS A 13 -0.90 6.68 -10.11
CA LYS A 13 -0.74 7.82 -11.01
C LYS A 13 -1.59 9.00 -10.58
N TYR A 14 -2.89 8.80 -10.45
CA TYR A 14 -3.83 9.82 -9.99
C TYR A 14 -3.40 10.42 -8.64
N THR A 15 -2.98 9.56 -7.70
CA THR A 15 -2.55 10.02 -6.37
C THR A 15 -1.30 10.90 -6.42
N ILE A 16 -0.38 10.60 -7.34
CA ILE A 16 0.91 11.29 -7.44
C ILE A 16 0.79 12.56 -8.29
N ASP A 17 0.18 12.45 -9.49
CA ASP A 17 0.05 13.54 -10.46
C ASP A 17 -0.86 14.65 -9.94
N ASP A 18 -1.90 14.32 -9.17
CA ASP A 18 -2.84 15.30 -8.61
C ASP A 18 -2.45 15.77 -7.19
N GLU A 19 -1.18 15.59 -6.81
CA GLU A 19 -0.60 16.05 -5.53
C GLU A 19 -1.29 15.49 -4.26
N LEU A 20 -2.08 14.41 -4.40
CA LEU A 20 -2.78 13.76 -3.29
C LEU A 20 -1.85 12.91 -2.41
N LEU A 21 -0.60 12.73 -2.85
CA LEU A 21 0.41 11.98 -2.11
C LEU A 21 0.66 12.59 -0.72
N ASP A 22 0.66 13.92 -0.61
CA ASP A 22 0.79 14.61 0.67
C ASP A 22 -0.48 14.47 1.52
N ALA A 23 -1.65 14.54 0.91
CA ALA A 23 -2.92 14.37 1.61
C ALA A 23 -3.00 12.97 2.25
N PHE A 24 -2.77 11.89 1.49
CA PHE A 24 -2.76 10.53 2.03
C PHE A 24 -1.54 10.24 2.91
N GLY A 25 -0.47 11.00 2.72
CA GLY A 25 0.78 10.92 3.45
C GLY A 25 0.87 11.82 4.68
N THR A 26 -0.19 12.55 5.07
CA THR A 26 -0.12 13.58 6.13
C THR A 26 0.49 13.04 7.43
N ASN A 27 0.12 11.82 7.82
CA ASN A 27 0.66 11.18 9.04
C ASN A 27 2.17 10.94 8.96
N CYS A 28 2.74 10.79 7.76
CA CYS A 28 4.18 10.61 7.57
C CYS A 28 4.99 11.84 8.00
N GLU A 29 4.38 13.02 8.08
CA GLU A 29 5.03 14.24 8.57
C GLU A 29 4.99 14.36 10.11
N ASN A 30 4.42 13.37 10.80
CA ASN A 30 4.38 13.38 12.26
C ASN A 30 5.80 13.40 12.85
N ALA A 31 5.98 14.21 13.90
CA ALA A 31 7.27 14.43 14.56
C ALA A 31 7.90 13.16 15.17
N GLY A 32 7.12 12.08 15.32
CA GLY A 32 7.64 10.78 15.73
C GLY A 32 6.76 9.61 15.27
N TRP A 33 7.39 8.47 14.99
CA TRP A 33 6.72 7.26 14.51
C TRP A 33 6.95 6.09 15.47
N ASP A 34 5.88 5.37 15.77
CA ASP A 34 5.88 4.10 16.48
C ASP A 34 5.95 2.92 15.49
N TYR A 35 6.94 2.94 14.57
CA TYR A 35 6.99 2.02 13.42
C TYR A 35 7.35 0.57 13.77
N GLU A 36 7.88 0.30 14.97
CA GLU A 36 8.22 -1.06 15.39
C GLU A 36 6.99 -1.81 15.87
N ASP A 37 6.92 -3.09 15.50
CA ASP A 37 5.82 -3.96 15.92
C ASP A 37 5.85 -4.13 17.45
N ASN A 38 4.67 -4.09 18.07
CA ASN A 38 4.51 -4.27 19.53
C ASN A 38 5.27 -3.24 20.40
N SER A 39 5.67 -2.11 19.82
CA SER A 39 6.28 -0.99 20.54
C SER A 39 5.40 0.27 20.43
N ASN A 40 5.38 1.05 21.51
CA ASN A 40 4.80 2.39 21.57
C ASN A 40 5.88 3.48 21.66
N ILE A 41 7.15 3.11 21.46
CA ILE A 41 8.25 4.07 21.44
C ILE A 41 8.13 4.94 20.20
N LEU A 42 8.08 6.26 20.40
CA LEU A 42 8.09 7.24 19.33
C LEU A 42 9.55 7.56 18.96
N TYR A 43 9.97 7.04 17.81
CA TYR A 43 11.26 7.38 17.21
C TYR A 43 11.16 8.70 16.47
N LYS A 44 12.24 9.48 16.43
CA LYS A 44 12.34 10.78 15.73
C LYS A 44 13.51 10.79 14.76
N GLY A 45 13.61 11.82 13.94
CA GLY A 45 14.74 12.02 13.03
C GLY A 45 14.70 11.08 11.82
N PHE A 46 13.55 11.01 11.15
CA PHE A 46 13.40 10.25 9.90
C PHE A 46 13.99 11.02 8.73
N SER A 47 14.59 10.30 7.79
CA SER A 47 15.11 10.90 6.56
C SER A 47 13.97 11.27 5.61
N THR A 48 14.22 12.16 4.65
CA THR A 48 13.29 12.45 3.55
C THR A 48 12.88 11.18 2.81
N GLY A 49 13.82 10.25 2.61
CA GLY A 49 13.53 8.94 2.00
C GLY A 49 12.61 8.05 2.84
N ASP A 50 12.72 8.09 4.18
CA ASP A 50 11.78 7.41 5.06
C ASP A 50 10.37 7.99 4.91
N VAL A 51 10.27 9.32 4.88
CA VAL A 51 9.00 10.04 4.73
C VAL A 51 8.37 9.70 3.38
N MET A 52 9.12 9.76 2.27
CA MET A 52 8.60 9.40 0.95
C MET A 52 8.16 7.94 0.85
N LYS A 53 8.92 7.00 1.42
CA LYS A 53 8.47 5.60 1.51
C LYS A 53 7.16 5.47 2.27
N CYS A 54 6.99 6.23 3.35
CA CYS A 54 5.73 6.27 4.09
C CYS A 54 4.59 6.80 3.22
N LYS A 55 4.77 7.94 2.52
CA LYS A 55 3.72 8.53 1.66
C LYS A 55 3.31 7.59 0.54
N LEU A 56 4.28 7.03 -0.19
CA LEU A 56 4.02 6.08 -1.28
C LEU A 56 3.32 4.81 -0.80
N MET A 57 3.71 4.30 0.38
CA MET A 57 3.04 3.15 0.97
C MET A 57 1.62 3.49 1.42
N SER A 58 1.39 4.67 2.02
CA SER A 58 0.07 5.15 2.43
C SER A 58 -0.87 5.29 1.23
N ALA A 59 -0.40 5.88 0.12
CA ALA A 59 -1.13 5.94 -1.14
C ALA A 59 -1.53 4.55 -1.65
N ALA A 60 -0.60 3.60 -1.63
CA ALA A 60 -0.87 2.22 -2.03
C ALA A 60 -1.86 1.51 -1.08
N LEU A 61 -1.87 1.82 0.22
CA LEU A 61 -2.83 1.25 1.16
C LEU A 61 -4.25 1.78 0.93
N VAL A 62 -4.39 3.05 0.53
CA VAL A 62 -5.70 3.65 0.18
C VAL A 62 -6.33 2.96 -1.02
N PHE A 63 -5.55 2.35 -1.93
CA PHE A 63 -6.09 1.54 -3.03
C PHE A 63 -7.05 0.45 -2.55
N MET A 64 -6.86 -0.10 -1.35
CA MET A 64 -7.76 -1.11 -0.80
C MET A 64 -9.18 -0.57 -0.54
N ASN A 65 -9.35 0.75 -0.41
CA ASN A 65 -10.67 1.39 -0.39
C ASN A 65 -11.30 1.37 -1.79
N THR A 66 -10.54 1.65 -2.85
CA THR A 66 -10.99 1.54 -4.25
C THR A 66 -11.38 0.10 -4.58
N VAL A 67 -10.61 -0.87 -4.10
CA VAL A 67 -10.92 -2.31 -4.21
C VAL A 67 -12.27 -2.64 -3.57
N ARG A 68 -12.53 -2.13 -2.35
CA ARG A 68 -13.81 -2.28 -1.65
C ARG A 68 -14.97 -1.57 -2.35
N ILE A 69 -14.77 -0.34 -2.82
CA ILE A 69 -15.83 0.42 -3.52
C ILE A 69 -16.21 -0.32 -4.81
N GLY A 70 -15.23 -0.82 -5.57
CA GLY A 70 -15.49 -1.65 -6.74
C GLY A 70 -16.19 -2.98 -6.41
N LYS A 71 -15.94 -3.56 -5.22
CA LYS A 71 -16.72 -4.69 -4.70
C LYS A 71 -18.19 -4.31 -4.47
N ASN A 72 -18.45 -3.15 -3.87
CA ASN A 72 -19.81 -2.69 -3.58
C ASN A 72 -20.58 -2.24 -4.82
N ALA A 73 -19.90 -1.68 -5.83
CA ALA A 73 -20.50 -1.23 -7.09
C ALA A 73 -20.94 -2.41 -8.00
N HIS A 74 -20.35 -3.59 -7.80
CA HIS A 74 -20.69 -4.83 -8.50
C HIS A 74 -21.28 -5.85 -7.52
N SER A 75 -22.36 -5.45 -6.86
CA SER A 75 -23.11 -6.30 -5.92
C SER A 75 -23.78 -7.51 -6.59
N ASP A 76 -23.79 -7.54 -7.91
CA ASP A 76 -24.21 -8.66 -8.77
C ASP A 76 -23.17 -9.81 -8.81
N ARG A 77 -21.93 -9.57 -8.37
CA ARG A 77 -20.88 -10.61 -8.29
C ARG A 77 -21.12 -11.58 -7.14
N SER A 78 -20.69 -12.82 -7.32
CA SER A 78 -20.74 -13.82 -6.24
C SER A 78 -19.87 -13.40 -5.05
N PRO A 79 -20.21 -13.77 -3.81
CA PRO A 79 -19.37 -13.51 -2.63
C PRO A 79 -17.91 -13.97 -2.82
N ASN A 80 -17.71 -15.10 -3.49
CA ASN A 80 -16.38 -15.63 -3.80
C ASN A 80 -15.56 -14.71 -4.70
N ASP A 81 -16.18 -14.08 -5.70
CA ASP A 81 -15.48 -13.15 -6.61
C ASP A 81 -15.07 -11.86 -5.89
N GLN A 82 -15.91 -11.41 -4.96
CA GLN A 82 -15.65 -10.24 -4.14
C GLN A 82 -14.48 -10.49 -3.18
N ASP A 83 -14.45 -11.65 -2.52
CA ASP A 83 -13.36 -12.05 -1.63
C ASP A 83 -12.05 -12.24 -2.39
N MET A 84 -12.10 -12.85 -3.59
CA MET A 84 -10.92 -12.96 -4.44
C MET A 84 -10.37 -11.59 -4.84
N ARG A 85 -11.22 -10.61 -5.17
CA ARG A 85 -10.75 -9.27 -5.55
C ARG A 85 -10.00 -8.59 -4.40
N GLU A 86 -10.47 -8.71 -3.16
CA GLU A 86 -9.77 -8.19 -1.97
C GLU A 86 -8.43 -8.90 -1.74
N ILE A 87 -8.40 -10.23 -1.86
CA ILE A 87 -7.15 -11.01 -1.75
C ILE A 87 -6.13 -10.57 -2.80
N LEU A 88 -6.56 -10.44 -4.05
CA LEU A 88 -5.68 -10.02 -5.14
C LEU A 88 -5.19 -8.58 -4.95
N GLY A 89 -6.05 -7.67 -4.46
CA GLY A 89 -5.66 -6.30 -4.12
C GLY A 89 -4.58 -6.27 -3.05
N CYS A 90 -4.75 -7.10 -2.02
CA CYS A 90 -3.75 -7.25 -0.96
C CYS A 90 -2.40 -7.77 -1.50
N VAL A 91 -2.42 -8.71 -2.45
CA VAL A 91 -1.19 -9.18 -3.11
C VAL A 91 -0.48 -8.04 -3.85
N VAL A 92 -1.22 -7.22 -4.61
CA VAL A 92 -0.65 -6.07 -5.34
C VAL A 92 0.03 -5.09 -4.39
N VAL A 93 -0.66 -4.67 -3.34
CA VAL A 93 -0.12 -3.71 -2.34
C VAL A 93 1.12 -4.26 -1.64
N ASN A 94 1.13 -5.55 -1.31
CA ASN A 94 2.29 -6.18 -0.68
C ASN A 94 3.47 -6.40 -1.64
N MET A 95 3.24 -6.64 -2.92
CA MET A 95 4.32 -6.68 -3.91
C MET A 95 4.90 -5.28 -4.14
N TYR A 96 4.06 -4.26 -4.20
CA TYR A 96 4.52 -2.88 -4.24
C TYR A 96 5.35 -2.51 -2.99
N MET A 97 4.92 -2.94 -1.80
CA MET A 97 5.71 -2.83 -0.58
C MET A 97 7.10 -3.47 -0.72
N ASN A 98 7.19 -4.66 -1.33
CA ASN A 98 8.48 -5.31 -1.58
C ASN A 98 9.37 -4.51 -2.54
N ILE A 99 8.80 -3.84 -3.53
CA ILE A 99 9.55 -2.94 -4.41
C ILE A 99 10.05 -1.73 -3.62
N LEU A 100 9.19 -1.04 -2.87
CA LEU A 100 9.57 0.10 -2.01
C LEU A 100 10.65 -0.26 -1.00
N ARG A 101 10.57 -1.44 -0.37
CA ARG A 101 11.59 -1.92 0.57
C ARG A 101 12.98 -1.93 -0.05
N ASN A 102 13.08 -2.24 -1.34
CA ASN A 102 14.33 -2.35 -2.10
C ASN A 102 14.74 -1.05 -2.81
N ALA A 103 13.92 0.01 -2.74
CA ALA A 103 14.32 1.34 -3.20
C ALA A 103 15.49 1.87 -2.35
N LYS A 104 16.38 2.62 -3.00
CA LYS A 104 17.68 3.09 -2.47
C LYS A 104 17.56 4.21 -1.45
N CYS A 105 16.44 4.91 -1.36
CA CYS A 105 16.23 6.00 -0.40
C CYS A 105 15.70 5.51 0.96
N GLY A 106 16.11 6.14 2.05
CA GLY A 106 15.58 5.85 3.40
C GLY A 106 15.78 4.41 3.91
N HIS A 107 15.31 4.15 5.12
CA HIS A 107 15.38 2.83 5.73
C HIS A 107 14.42 1.85 5.05
N LYS A 108 14.80 0.57 5.00
CA LYS A 108 14.02 -0.50 4.35
C LYS A 108 12.60 -0.65 4.89
N TRP A 109 12.37 -0.30 6.16
CA TRP A 109 11.13 -0.64 6.87
C TRP A 109 10.46 0.51 7.62
N LYS A 110 11.13 1.63 7.92
CA LYS A 110 10.58 2.65 8.84
C LYS A 110 9.28 3.24 8.30
N GLY A 111 9.34 3.84 7.11
CA GLY A 111 8.16 4.46 6.49
C GLY A 111 7.07 3.44 6.15
N ILE A 112 7.48 2.28 5.63
CA ILE A 112 6.54 1.20 5.26
C ILE A 112 5.76 0.70 6.47
N HIS A 113 6.44 0.37 7.57
CA HIS A 113 5.79 -0.17 8.75
C HIS A 113 4.87 0.86 9.40
N TYR A 114 5.31 2.12 9.44
CA TYR A 114 4.51 3.19 9.98
C TYR A 114 3.22 3.40 9.17
N ALA A 115 3.30 3.44 7.84
CA ALA A 115 2.12 3.54 6.96
C ALA A 115 1.12 2.39 7.21
N TRP A 116 1.60 1.15 7.30
CA TRP A 116 0.76 0.00 7.64
C TRP A 116 0.09 0.12 9.02
N LYS A 117 0.84 0.59 10.02
CA LYS A 117 0.33 0.77 11.39
C LYS A 117 -0.77 1.82 11.42
N VAL A 118 -0.58 2.94 10.73
CA VAL A 118 -1.57 4.02 10.59
C VAL A 118 -2.81 3.50 9.86
N ALA A 119 -2.65 2.86 8.69
CA ALA A 119 -3.78 2.33 7.92
C ALA A 119 -4.64 1.33 8.72
N LYS A 120 -4.01 0.50 9.55
CA LYS A 120 -4.73 -0.44 10.43
C LYS A 120 -5.54 0.29 11.51
N LYS A 121 -5.06 1.42 12.03
CA LYS A 121 -5.76 2.23 13.04
C LYS A 121 -6.93 3.00 12.41
N MET A 122 -6.73 3.60 11.23
CA MET A 122 -7.69 4.51 10.59
C MET A 122 -9.11 3.97 10.37
N GLY A 123 -9.30 2.66 10.16
CA GLY A 123 -10.66 2.10 9.99
C GLY A 123 -11.42 1.82 11.28
N ASN A 124 -10.74 1.92 12.42
CA ASN A 124 -11.27 1.55 13.74
C ASN A 124 -11.65 2.78 14.60
N ASP A 125 -11.31 3.99 14.17
CA ASP A 125 -11.60 5.25 14.87
C ASP A 125 -12.95 5.86 14.43
N GLU A 126 -13.50 6.76 15.24
CA GLU A 126 -14.70 7.55 14.89
C GLU A 126 -14.43 8.43 13.66
N GLY A 127 -15.24 8.27 12.60
CA GLY A 127 -15.01 8.89 11.28
C GLY A 127 -14.18 8.04 10.31
N GLY A 128 -13.58 6.95 10.79
CA GLY A 128 -12.75 6.01 10.03
C GLY A 128 -13.49 5.08 9.06
N ALA A 129 -14.83 5.12 9.04
CA ALA A 129 -15.66 4.22 8.25
C ALA A 129 -15.32 4.24 6.74
N ALA A 130 -14.90 5.40 6.21
CA ALA A 130 -14.47 5.55 4.82
C ALA A 130 -13.21 4.72 4.49
N PHE A 131 -12.37 4.46 5.48
CA PHE A 131 -11.10 3.71 5.39
C PHE A 131 -11.23 2.23 5.78
N ARG A 132 -12.44 1.76 6.11
CA ARG A 132 -12.67 0.33 6.33
C ARG A 132 -12.33 -0.45 5.07
N SER A 133 -11.49 -1.46 5.23
CA SER A 133 -11.04 -2.34 4.15
C SER A 133 -10.57 -3.68 4.71
N ALA A 134 -10.11 -4.59 3.84
CA ALA A 134 -9.47 -5.82 4.26
C ALA A 134 -8.27 -5.59 5.21
N ILE A 135 -7.62 -4.41 5.15
CA ILE A 135 -6.51 -4.05 6.06
C ILE A 135 -7.02 -3.91 7.50
N THR A 136 -8.12 -3.18 7.68
CA THR A 136 -8.64 -2.85 9.02
C THR A 136 -9.31 -4.05 9.66
N HIS A 137 -9.90 -4.94 8.84
CA HIS A 137 -10.44 -6.23 9.30
C HIS A 137 -9.35 -7.30 9.53
N GLY A 138 -8.09 -7.03 9.15
CA GLY A 138 -6.97 -7.93 9.33
C GLY A 138 -6.89 -9.10 8.35
N THR A 139 -7.80 -9.19 7.37
CA THR A 139 -7.76 -10.19 6.30
C THR A 139 -6.68 -9.88 5.26
N CYS A 140 -6.31 -8.61 5.10
CA CYS A 140 -5.10 -8.16 4.43
C CYS A 140 -4.08 -7.66 5.45
N SER A 141 -2.95 -8.35 5.59
CA SER A 141 -1.88 -7.95 6.48
C SER A 141 -0.54 -7.81 5.74
N ARG A 142 0.38 -7.05 6.32
CA ARG A 142 1.75 -6.82 5.81
C ARG A 142 2.50 -8.11 5.50
N ASP A 143 2.19 -9.19 6.21
CA ASP A 143 2.82 -10.51 6.03
C ASP A 143 1.84 -11.57 5.49
N GLY A 144 0.56 -11.24 5.34
CA GLY A 144 -0.50 -12.17 4.92
C GLY A 144 -0.31 -12.70 3.50
N TRP A 145 0.47 -11.99 2.69
CA TRP A 145 0.84 -12.45 1.35
C TRP A 145 1.83 -13.60 1.36
N ARG A 146 2.63 -13.82 2.42
CA ARG A 146 3.76 -14.78 2.40
C ARG A 146 3.35 -16.23 2.21
N TYR A 147 2.09 -16.59 2.46
CA TYR A 147 1.57 -17.96 2.37
C TYR A 147 0.43 -18.14 1.35
N LEU A 148 0.04 -17.09 0.60
CA LEU A 148 -0.97 -17.19 -0.45
C LEU A 148 -0.44 -17.93 -1.69
N ASN A 149 -0.97 -19.14 -1.92
CA ASN A 149 -0.89 -19.87 -3.19
C ASN A 149 -2.28 -19.82 -3.83
N ILE A 150 -2.40 -19.23 -5.02
CA ILE A 150 -3.68 -19.15 -5.75
C ILE A 150 -3.62 -20.13 -6.91
N GLY A 151 -4.23 -21.31 -6.72
CA GLY A 151 -4.16 -22.43 -7.65
C GLY A 151 -2.72 -22.94 -7.82
N LYS A 152 -2.32 -23.25 -9.05
CA LYS A 152 -0.97 -23.75 -9.40
C LYS A 152 0.00 -22.64 -9.86
N LYS A 153 -0.40 -21.37 -9.83
CA LYS A 153 0.37 -20.26 -10.41
C LYS A 153 1.00 -19.42 -9.31
N ASP A 154 2.27 -19.06 -9.50
CA ASP A 154 2.93 -18.05 -8.68
C ASP A 154 2.45 -16.65 -9.08
N ILE A 155 1.30 -16.26 -8.53
CA ILE A 155 0.72 -14.95 -8.77
C ILE A 155 1.63 -13.84 -8.25
N ARG A 156 2.46 -14.10 -7.24
CA ARG A 156 3.31 -13.07 -6.63
C ARG A 156 4.44 -12.70 -7.56
N SER A 157 5.16 -13.69 -8.08
CA SER A 157 6.21 -13.43 -9.07
C SER A 157 5.66 -12.76 -10.31
N ALA A 158 4.44 -13.13 -10.75
CA ALA A 158 3.80 -12.47 -11.87
C ALA A 158 3.48 -10.99 -11.58
N VAL A 159 2.96 -10.68 -10.38
CA VAL A 159 2.63 -9.31 -9.97
C VAL A 159 3.89 -8.47 -9.73
N ASP A 160 4.91 -9.00 -9.04
CA ASP A 160 6.19 -8.32 -8.82
C ASP A 160 6.88 -8.02 -10.15
N ALA A 161 6.98 -9.01 -11.05
CA ALA A 161 7.54 -8.80 -12.38
C ALA A 161 6.76 -7.76 -13.18
N TRP A 162 5.42 -7.79 -13.11
CA TRP A 162 4.59 -6.81 -13.82
C TRP A 162 4.81 -5.39 -13.29
N LEU A 163 4.82 -5.20 -11.97
CA LEU A 163 5.04 -3.89 -11.35
C LEU A 163 6.44 -3.34 -11.64
N ARG A 164 7.47 -4.19 -11.64
CA ARG A 164 8.85 -3.81 -11.98
C ARG A 164 9.03 -3.43 -13.46
N ASN A 165 8.23 -4.02 -14.34
CA ASN A 165 8.24 -3.70 -15.77
C ASN A 165 7.32 -2.50 -16.10
N ASN A 166 6.61 -1.95 -15.12
CA ASN A 166 5.77 -0.78 -15.33
C ASN A 166 6.60 0.50 -15.20
N GLU A 167 6.84 1.17 -16.32
CA GLU A 167 7.67 2.38 -16.39
C GLU A 167 7.18 3.49 -15.46
N HIS A 168 5.86 3.66 -15.35
CA HIS A 168 5.29 4.70 -14.50
C HIS A 168 5.59 4.46 -13.02
N ILE A 169 5.30 3.25 -12.52
CA ILE A 169 5.57 2.89 -11.12
C ILE A 169 7.06 3.06 -10.79
N MET A 170 7.94 2.60 -11.68
CA MET A 170 9.38 2.68 -11.44
C MET A 170 9.91 4.12 -11.54
N ALA A 171 9.39 4.93 -12.46
CA ALA A 171 9.74 6.34 -12.56
C ALA A 171 9.39 7.11 -11.28
N GLU A 172 8.24 6.82 -10.67
CA GLU A 172 7.83 7.47 -9.42
C GLU A 172 8.71 7.08 -8.23
N ILE A 173 9.12 5.81 -8.16
CA ILE A 173 10.08 5.36 -7.15
C ILE A 173 11.44 6.05 -7.36
N GLN A 174 11.90 6.17 -8.60
CA GLN A 174 13.17 6.84 -8.92
C GLN A 174 13.12 8.34 -8.62
N LYS A 175 12.01 9.02 -8.90
CA LYS A 175 11.81 10.42 -8.50
C LYS A 175 11.86 10.57 -6.98
N ALA A 176 11.19 9.67 -6.24
CA ALA A 176 11.24 9.66 -4.79
C ALA A 176 12.64 9.34 -4.24
N GLU A 177 13.44 8.55 -4.96
CA GLU A 177 14.85 8.33 -4.64
C GLU A 177 15.68 9.60 -4.84
N ALA A 178 15.52 10.29 -5.98
CA ALA A 178 16.26 11.51 -6.31
C ALA A 178 15.92 12.68 -5.37
N SER A 179 14.66 12.81 -4.95
CA SER A 179 14.22 13.86 -4.01
C SER A 179 14.64 13.61 -2.55
N ALA A 180 15.22 12.43 -2.27
CA ALA A 180 15.65 12.03 -0.92
C ALA A 180 17.17 12.12 -0.71
N GLU A 181 17.94 12.46 -1.76
CA GLU A 181 19.35 12.84 -1.71
C GLU A 181 19.52 14.31 -1.31
#